data_AF-A0A9Q9CZ43-F1
#
_entry.id   AF-A0A9Q9CZ43-F1
#
_cell.length_a   1.000
_cell.length_b   1.000
_cell.length_c   1.000
_cell.angle_alpha   90.00
_cell.angle_beta   90.00
_cell.angle_gamma   90.00
#
_symmetry.space_group_name_H-M   'P 1'
#
loop_
_entity.id
_entity.type
_entity.pdbx_description
1 polymer ?
#
loop_
_entity_poly.entity_id
_entity_poly.type
_entity_poly.pdbx_seq_one_letter_code
_entity_poly.pdbx_strand_id
1 'polypeptide(L)'
;MSNESTTDKAKQSVAQSTAIAVQDAADNLRNLNTISTTAIGVALSELLATGDPKYVQVIEQAQKIMEKGTANFAELGSKAAEVAKKFG
;
A
#
# COMPACT_ATOMS: atom_id res chain seq x y z
N MET A 1 -16.25 -22.23 -30.58
CA MET A 1 -17.21 -21.47 -29.73
C MET A 1 -17.04 -21.73 -28.23
N SER A 2 -16.61 -22.91 -27.77
CA SER A 2 -16.38 -23.19 -26.33
C SER A 2 -15.08 -22.60 -25.76
N ASN A 3 -13.99 -22.55 -26.53
CA ASN A 3 -12.69 -22.02 -26.06
C ASN A 3 -12.65 -20.50 -25.86
N GLU A 4 -13.36 -19.72 -26.68
CA GLU A 4 -13.44 -18.25 -26.50
C GLU A 4 -14.14 -17.91 -25.19
N SER A 5 -15.28 -18.53 -24.89
CA SER A 5 -16.01 -18.31 -23.64
C SER A 5 -15.19 -18.65 -22.39
N THR A 6 -14.37 -19.71 -22.43
CA THR A 6 -13.48 -20.05 -21.30
C THR A 6 -12.34 -19.05 -21.16
N THR A 7 -11.80 -18.54 -22.28
CA THR A 7 -10.74 -17.53 -22.28
C THR A 7 -11.24 -16.18 -21.74
N ASP A 8 -12.43 -15.76 -22.13
CA ASP A 8 -13.03 -14.50 -21.66
C ASP A 8 -13.33 -14.53 -20.16
N LYS A 9 -13.83 -15.66 -19.65
CA LYS A 9 -14.04 -15.86 -18.19
C LYS A 9 -12.72 -15.82 -17.42
N ALA A 10 -11.66 -16.41 -17.96
CA ALA A 10 -10.34 -16.37 -17.34
C ALA A 10 -9.79 -14.93 -17.28
N LYS A 11 -9.89 -14.18 -18.39
CA LYS A 11 -9.52 -12.75 -18.42
C LYS A 11 -10.30 -11.92 -17.41
N GLN A 12 -11.62 -12.12 -17.32
CA GLN A 12 -12.47 -11.43 -16.35
C GLN A 12 -12.05 -11.74 -14.90
N SER A 13 -11.75 -13.00 -14.59
CA SER A 13 -11.29 -13.41 -13.25
C SER A 13 -9.93 -12.80 -12.89
N VAL A 14 -9.01 -12.73 -13.86
CA VAL A 14 -7.71 -12.06 -13.68
C VAL A 14 -7.90 -10.56 -13.46
N ALA A 15 -8.76 -9.90 -14.25
CA ALA A 15 -9.05 -8.49 -14.07
C ALA A 15 -9.65 -8.19 -12.69
N GLN A 16 -10.60 -9.02 -12.23
CA GLN A 16 -11.23 -8.86 -10.92
C GLN A 16 -10.23 -9.06 -9.77
N SER A 17 -9.45 -10.14 -9.80
CA SER A 17 -8.44 -10.40 -8.76
C SER A 17 -7.35 -9.32 -8.72
N THR A 18 -6.95 -8.80 -9.88
CA THR A 18 -6.00 -7.68 -9.99
C THR A 18 -6.59 -6.41 -9.38
N ALA A 19 -7.86 -6.10 -9.66
CA ALA A 19 -8.55 -4.95 -9.09
C ALA A 19 -8.64 -5.04 -7.56
N ILE A 20 -8.97 -6.22 -7.03
CA ILE A 20 -9.01 -6.48 -5.58
C ILE A 20 -7.62 -6.27 -4.96
N ALA A 21 -6.56 -6.81 -5.56
CA ALA A 21 -5.21 -6.64 -5.04
C ALA A 21 -4.78 -5.17 -4.97
N VAL A 22 -5.13 -4.36 -5.99
CA VAL A 22 -4.84 -2.91 -5.99
C VAL A 22 -5.65 -2.20 -4.90
N GLN A 23 -6.91 -2.57 -4.69
CA GLN A 23 -7.75 -2.03 -3.61
C GLN A 23 -7.17 -2.36 -2.23
N ASP A 24 -6.82 -3.61 -1.98
CA ASP A 24 -6.24 -4.07 -0.72
C ASP A 24 -4.93 -3.32 -0.41
N ALA A 25 -4.11 -3.06 -1.41
CA ALA A 25 -2.87 -2.31 -1.22
C ALA A 25 -3.12 -0.82 -0.97
N ALA A 26 -4.12 -0.22 -1.61
CA ALA A 26 -4.51 1.15 -1.33
C ALA A 26 -5.03 1.31 0.10
N ASP A 27 -5.82 0.34 0.57
CA ASP A 27 -6.36 0.30 1.94
C ASP A 27 -5.25 0.09 2.96
N ASN A 28 -4.31 -0.82 2.69
CA ASN A 28 -3.13 -1.02 3.51
C ASN A 28 -2.30 0.27 3.63
N LEU A 29 -2.03 0.95 2.50
CA LEU A 29 -1.31 2.23 2.51
C LEU A 29 -2.03 3.29 3.36
N ARG A 30 -3.36 3.39 3.26
CA ARG A 30 -4.16 4.31 4.10
C ARG A 30 -4.03 3.98 5.58
N ASN A 31 -4.08 2.69 5.94
CA ASN A 31 -3.93 2.23 7.32
C ASN A 31 -2.53 2.54 7.87
N LEU A 32 -1.48 2.23 7.12
CA LEU A 32 -0.10 2.53 7.49
C LEU A 32 0.12 4.03 7.69
N ASN A 33 -0.41 4.87 6.79
CA ASN A 33 -0.31 6.32 6.92
C ASN A 33 -1.02 6.84 8.17
N THR A 34 -2.19 6.29 8.51
CA THR A 34 -2.96 6.68 9.70
C THR A 34 -2.19 6.33 10.97
N ILE A 35 -1.69 5.10 11.08
CA ILE A 35 -0.90 4.62 12.22
C ILE A 35 0.39 5.45 12.36
N SER A 36 1.12 5.63 11.26
CA SER A 36 2.40 6.35 11.24
C SER A 36 2.22 7.82 11.62
N THR A 37 1.21 8.50 11.09
CA THR A 37 0.91 9.90 11.44
C THR A 37 0.52 10.04 12.92
N THR A 38 -0.25 9.08 13.44
CA THR A 38 -0.60 9.05 14.88
C THR A 38 0.64 8.86 15.74
N ALA A 39 1.51 7.91 15.39
CA ALA A 39 2.76 7.68 16.10
C ALA A 39 3.69 8.90 16.08
N ILE A 40 3.80 9.58 14.93
CA ILE A 40 4.55 10.84 14.78
C ILE A 40 3.98 11.92 15.71
N GLY A 41 2.66 12.10 15.75
CA GLY A 41 2.02 13.11 16.59
C GLY A 41 2.28 12.88 18.08
N VAL A 42 2.18 11.62 18.55
CA VAL A 42 2.48 11.25 19.94
C VAL A 42 3.96 11.46 20.25
N ALA A 43 4.86 10.95 19.41
CA ALA A 43 6.30 11.10 19.61
C ALA A 43 6.74 12.57 19.59
N LEU A 44 6.16 13.39 18.71
CA LEU A 44 6.44 14.82 18.67
C LEU A 44 5.98 15.52 19.96
N SER A 45 4.78 15.18 20.46
CA SER A 45 4.27 15.73 21.73
C SER A 45 5.19 15.40 22.90
N GLU A 46 5.65 14.15 22.97
CA GLU A 46 6.58 13.68 23.98
C GLU A 46 7.97 14.34 23.87
N LEU A 47 8.48 14.51 22.65
CA LEU A 47 9.74 15.22 22.40
C LEU A 47 9.66 16.66 22.90
N LEU A 48 8.57 17.36 22.62
CA LEU A 48 8.37 18.74 23.08
C LEU A 48 8.22 18.85 24.59
N ALA A 49 7.57 17.86 25.22
CA ALA A 49 7.34 17.84 26.66
C ALA A 49 8.61 17.49 27.47
N THR A 50 9.43 16.58 26.96
CA THR A 50 10.55 15.98 27.71
C THR A 50 11.93 16.41 27.22
N GLY A 51 12.04 16.82 25.95
CA GLY A 51 13.33 17.02 25.28
C GLY A 51 14.09 15.71 24.99
N ASP A 52 13.51 14.54 25.24
CA ASP A 52 14.18 13.26 25.08
C ASP A 52 14.38 12.91 23.58
N PRO A 53 15.62 12.81 23.08
CA PRO A 53 15.89 12.59 21.67
C PRO A 53 15.45 11.22 21.16
N LYS A 54 15.12 10.24 22.02
CA LYS A 54 14.62 8.93 21.57
C LYS A 54 13.35 9.04 20.71
N TYR A 55 12.55 10.08 20.94
CA TYR A 55 11.31 10.29 20.20
C TYR A 55 11.57 10.71 18.74
N VAL A 56 12.73 11.28 18.43
CA VAL A 56 13.18 11.52 17.05
C VAL A 56 13.29 10.19 16.29
N GLN A 57 13.82 9.13 16.93
CA GLN A 57 13.93 7.82 16.29
C GLN A 57 12.56 7.22 15.98
N VAL A 58 11.56 7.42 16.85
CA VAL A 58 10.19 6.95 16.61
C VAL A 58 9.58 7.66 15.39
N ILE A 59 9.77 8.98 15.29
CA ILE A 59 9.33 9.78 14.15
C ILE A 59 9.96 9.28 12.85
N GLU A 60 11.28 9.08 12.84
CA GLU A 60 12.01 8.59 11.67
C GLU A 60 11.55 7.19 11.23
N GLN A 61 11.31 6.28 12.18
CA GLN A 61 10.82 4.93 11.85
C GLN A 61 9.39 4.98 11.28
N ALA A 62 8.52 5.81 11.84
CA ALA A 62 7.17 6.01 11.30
C ALA A 62 7.21 6.60 9.87
N GLN A 63 8.08 7.56 9.60
CA GLN A 63 8.30 8.09 8.25
C GLN A 63 8.77 7.00 7.28
N LYS A 64 9.72 6.16 7.69
CA LYS A 64 10.20 5.02 6.87
C LYS A 64 9.11 3.99 6.58
N ILE A 65 8.18 3.78 7.51
CA ILE A 65 7.02 2.89 7.28
C ILE A 65 6.13 3.47 6.17
N MET A 66 5.88 4.78 6.17
CA MET A 66 5.11 5.45 5.11
C MET A 66 5.81 5.34 3.76
N GLU A 67 7.12 5.63 3.70
CA GLU A 67 7.92 5.50 2.46
C GLU A 67 7.86 4.08 1.88
N LYS A 68 8.07 3.06 2.73
CA LYS A 68 7.96 1.65 2.31
C LYS A 68 6.55 1.30 1.87
N GLY A 69 5.52 1.79 2.56
CA GLY A 69 4.12 1.59 2.17
C GLY A 69 3.85 2.15 0.77
N THR A 70 4.31 3.36 0.48
CA THR A 70 4.17 3.98 -0.84
C THR A 70 4.93 3.21 -1.92
N ALA A 71 6.16 2.79 -1.63
CA ALA A 71 6.96 1.98 -2.56
C ALA A 71 6.26 0.64 -2.89
N ASN A 72 5.75 -0.06 -1.88
CA ASN A 72 5.03 -1.32 -2.05
C ASN A 72 3.75 -1.14 -2.88
N PHE A 73 2.99 -0.08 -2.63
CA PHE A 73 1.80 0.24 -3.42
C PHE A 73 2.14 0.52 -4.89
N ALA A 74 3.20 1.30 -5.14
CA ALA A 74 3.66 1.60 -6.49
C ALA A 74 4.14 0.35 -7.23
N GLU A 75 4.92 -0.51 -6.56
CA GLU A 75 5.39 -1.78 -7.13
C GLU A 75 4.22 -2.69 -7.48
N LEU A 76 3.22 -2.83 -6.59
CA LEU A 76 2.04 -3.62 -6.88
C LEU A 76 1.23 -3.03 -8.05
N GLY A 77 1.03 -1.70 -8.07
CA GLY A 77 0.33 -1.02 -9.16
C GLY A 77 1.01 -1.25 -10.51
N SER A 78 2.35 -1.25 -10.55
CA SER A 78 3.11 -1.57 -11.75
C SER A 78 2.87 -3.02 -12.20
N LYS A 79 2.97 -4.00 -11.29
CA LYS A 79 2.68 -5.42 -11.58
C LYS A 79 1.23 -5.62 -12.04
N ALA A 80 0.28 -4.94 -11.43
CA ALA A 80 -1.13 -4.96 -11.82
C ALA A 80 -1.34 -4.43 -13.23
N ALA A 81 -0.65 -3.34 -13.61
CA ALA A 81 -0.70 -2.81 -14.97
C ALA A 81 -0.11 -3.77 -16.00
N GLU A 82 0.94 -4.51 -15.67
CA GLU A 82 1.47 -5.57 -16.54
C GLU A 82 0.49 -6.72 -16.74
N VAL A 83 -0.18 -7.15 -15.66
CA VAL A 83 -1.25 -8.16 -15.74
C VAL A 83 -2.39 -7.66 -16.62
N ALA A 84 -2.84 -6.42 -16.43
CA ALA A 84 -3.89 -5.82 -17.27
C ALA A 84 -3.49 -5.77 -18.75
N LYS A 85 -2.24 -5.49 -19.10
CA LYS A 85 -1.76 -5.55 -20.49
C LYS A 85 -1.75 -6.96 -21.08
N LYS A 86 -1.48 -7.98 -20.26
CA LYS A 86 -1.41 -9.39 -20.69
C LYS A 86 -2.79 -10.04 -20.85
N PHE A 87 -3.76 -9.60 -20.04
CA PHE A 87 -5.08 -10.22 -19.95
C PHE A 87 -6.24 -9.31 -20.37
N GLY A 88 -5.95 -8.06 -20.72
CA GLY A 88 -6.92 -7.11 -21.31
C GLY A 88 -7.30 -7.42 -22.75
#